data_AF-A0A833G6X3-F1
#
_entry.id   AF-A0A833G6X3-F1
#
_cell.length_a   1.000
_cell.length_b   1.000
_cell.length_c   1.000
_cell.angle_alpha   90.00
_cell.angle_beta   90.00
_cell.angle_gamma   90.00
#
_symmetry.space_group_name_H-M   'P 1'
#
loop_
_entity.id
_entity.type
_entity.pdbx_description
1 polymer ?
#
loop_
_entity_poly.entity_id
_entity_poly.type
_entity_poly.pdbx_seq_one_letter_code
_entity_poly.pdbx_strand_id
1 'polypeptide(L)'
;MTDIIFDHRSSLGTRAMGQIIVRNLDDAVIERLKATAREKGQSLEQTVRDALTELARPSRAEAVAEAQRIRSMSPPSSLDSTTLIREDRDNDASYR
;
A
#
# COMPACT_ATOMS: atom_id res chain seq x y z
N MET A 1 1.19 -27.48 -7.57
CA MET A 1 2.18 -26.99 -6.59
C MET A 1 2.96 -25.89 -7.30
N THR A 2 2.61 -24.63 -7.02
CA THR A 2 3.17 -23.47 -7.73
C THR A 2 4.38 -22.97 -6.94
N ASP A 3 5.58 -23.22 -7.46
CA ASP A 3 6.81 -22.76 -6.83
C ASP A 3 7.02 -21.26 -7.12
N ILE A 4 6.91 -20.44 -6.07
CA ILE A 4 7.24 -19.01 -6.10
C ILE A 4 8.69 -18.87 -5.64
N ILE A 5 9.57 -18.37 -6.51
CA ILE A 5 10.98 -18.10 -6.18
C ILE A 5 11.14 -16.60 -5.90
N PHE A 6 11.71 -16.26 -4.75
CA PHE A 6 12.07 -14.89 -4.35
C PHE A 6 13.58 -14.69 -4.59
N ASP A 7 13.98 -13.70 -5.39
CA ASP A 7 15.40 -13.33 -5.56
C ASP A 7 15.69 -12.04 -4.77
N HIS A 8 16.65 -12.08 -3.85
CA HIS A 8 17.04 -10.96 -2.99
C HIS A 8 18.57 -10.77 -3.00
N ARG A 9 19.09 -10.10 -4.03
CA ARG A 9 20.48 -9.61 -4.04
C ARG A 9 20.56 -8.20 -3.44
N SER A 10 20.93 -8.12 -2.16
CA SER A 10 21.11 -6.85 -1.45
C SER A 10 22.47 -6.22 -1.75
N SER A 11 22.47 -5.02 -2.32
CA SER A 11 23.60 -4.08 -2.34
C SER A 11 23.07 -2.71 -1.88
N LEU A 12 23.73 -2.11 -0.90
CA LEU A 12 23.36 -0.86 -0.24
C LEU A 12 23.27 0.30 -1.26
N GLY A 13 22.13 0.99 -1.36
CA GLY A 13 22.05 2.32 -1.98
C GLY A 13 20.92 2.61 -2.97
N THR A 14 20.13 1.63 -3.40
CA THR A 14 18.98 1.85 -4.30
C THR A 14 17.77 1.13 -3.73
N ARG A 15 16.57 1.75 -3.76
CA ARG A 15 15.29 1.09 -3.45
C ARG A 15 15.28 -0.30 -4.08
N ALA A 16 15.44 -1.36 -3.29
CA ALA A 16 15.51 -2.72 -3.82
C ALA A 16 14.14 -3.07 -4.41
N MET A 17 14.05 -3.16 -5.74
CA MET A 17 12.84 -3.60 -6.42
C MET A 17 12.83 -5.12 -6.40
N GLY A 18 12.03 -5.71 -5.51
CA GLY A 18 11.84 -7.16 -5.46
C GLY A 18 11.21 -7.68 -6.75
N GLN A 19 11.66 -8.85 -7.22
CA GLN A 19 11.12 -9.54 -8.39
C GLN A 19 10.49 -10.86 -7.99
N ILE A 20 9.30 -11.14 -8.55
CA ILE A 20 8.58 -12.40 -8.37
C ILE A 20 8.44 -13.07 -9.74
N ILE A 21 8.83 -14.35 -9.83
CA ILE A 21 8.60 -15.18 -11.01
C ILE A 21 7.59 -16.26 -10.65
N VAL A 22 6.42 -16.23 -11.30
CA VAL A 22 5.39 -17.27 -11.17
C VAL A 22 5.57 -18.26 -12.31
N ARG A 23 5.90 -19.52 -11.98
CA ARG A 23 6.11 -20.61 -12.96
C ARG A 23 4.86 -21.47 -13.08
N ASN A 24 4.75 -22.17 -14.21
CA ASN A 24 3.67 -23.14 -14.48
C ASN A 24 2.27 -22.54 -14.31
N LEU A 25 2.05 -21.33 -14.84
CA LEU A 25 0.74 -20.68 -14.86
C LEU A 25 -0.06 -21.19 -16.06
N ASP A 26 -1.32 -21.56 -15.84
CA ASP A 26 -2.23 -22.00 -16.88
C ASP A 26 -2.46 -20.88 -17.92
N ASP A 27 -2.39 -21.22 -19.21
CA ASP A 27 -2.60 -20.29 -20.31
C ASP A 27 -3.96 -19.60 -20.23
N ALA A 28 -5.00 -20.29 -19.76
CA ALA A 28 -6.32 -19.71 -19.56
C ALA A 28 -6.29 -18.58 -18.50
N VAL A 29 -5.44 -18.71 -17.48
CA VAL A 29 -5.26 -17.66 -16.46
C VAL A 29 -4.53 -16.47 -17.06
N ILE A 30 -3.49 -16.71 -17.86
CA ILE A 30 -2.75 -15.66 -18.57
C ILE A 30 -3.67 -14.84 -19.47
N GLU A 31 -4.53 -15.50 -20.24
CA GLU A 31 -5.45 -14.81 -21.15
C GLU A 31 -6.50 -13.98 -20.41
N ARG A 32 -7.04 -14.48 -19.29
CA ARG A 32 -7.96 -13.70 -18.44
C ARG A 32 -7.28 -12.47 -17.87
N LEU A 33 -6.04 -12.59 -17.38
CA LEU A 33 -5.29 -11.44 -16.86
C LEU A 33 -5.01 -10.39 -17.96
N LYS A 34 -4.65 -10.83 -19.17
CA LYS A 34 -4.49 -9.93 -20.32
C LYS A 34 -5.79 -9.23 -20.69
N ALA A 35 -6.93 -9.93 -20.67
CA ALA A 35 -8.24 -9.33 -20.93
C ALA A 35 -8.56 -8.26 -19.88
N THR A 36 -8.41 -8.56 -18.60
CA THR A 36 -8.60 -7.59 -17.52
C THR A 36 -7.68 -6.37 -17.65
N ALA A 37 -6.42 -6.56 -18.03
CA ALA A 37 -5.48 -5.46 -18.24
C ALA A 37 -5.95 -4.53 -19.39
N ARG A 38 -6.42 -5.11 -20.50
CA ARG A 38 -6.97 -4.36 -21.64
C ARG A 38 -8.22 -3.58 -21.26
N GLU A 39 -9.14 -4.19 -20.52
CA GLU A 39 -10.36 -3.52 -20.02
C GLU A 39 -10.03 -2.31 -19.15
N LYS A 40 -8.98 -2.40 -18.33
CA LYS A 40 -8.49 -1.30 -17.48
C LYS A 40 -7.62 -0.28 -18.22
N GLY A 41 -7.23 -0.54 -19.47
CA GLY A 41 -6.26 0.30 -20.19
C GLY A 41 -4.87 0.30 -19.56
N GLN A 42 -4.51 -0.76 -18.84
CA GLN A 42 -3.23 -0.90 -18.11
C GLN A 42 -2.35 -1.98 -18.74
N SER A 43 -1.05 -1.97 -18.41
CA SER A 43 -0.18 -3.11 -18.72
C SER A 43 -0.55 -4.32 -17.87
N LEU A 44 -0.22 -5.53 -18.36
CA LEU A 44 -0.39 -6.76 -17.60
C LEU A 44 0.39 -6.71 -16.27
N GLU A 45 1.63 -6.22 -16.32
CA GLU A 45 2.47 -6.05 -15.13
C GLU A 45 1.80 -5.13 -14.10
N GLN A 46 1.28 -3.97 -14.53
CA GLN A 46 0.61 -3.05 -13.62
C GLN A 46 -0.63 -3.68 -12.98
N THR A 47 -1.44 -4.38 -13.79
CA THR A 47 -2.64 -5.07 -13.31
C THR A 47 -2.30 -6.13 -12.26
N VAL A 48 -1.24 -6.90 -12.48
CA VAL A 48 -0.77 -7.93 -11.53
C VAL A 48 -0.18 -7.27 -10.28
N ARG A 49 0.62 -6.19 -10.44
CA ARG A 49 1.18 -5.44 -9.31
C ARG A 49 0.08 -4.87 -8.42
N ASP A 50 -0.96 -4.28 -9.01
CA ASP A 50 -2.10 -3.73 -8.28
C ASP A 50 -2.84 -4.85 -7.53
N ALA A 51 -3.09 -5.99 -8.19
CA ALA A 51 -3.75 -7.13 -7.56
C ALA A 51 -2.94 -7.69 -6.37
N LEU A 52 -1.62 -7.84 -6.53
CA LEU A 52 -0.73 -8.28 -5.45
C LEU A 52 -0.67 -7.25 -4.31
N THR A 53 -0.66 -5.96 -4.64
CA THR A 53 -0.64 -4.88 -3.65
C THR A 53 -1.92 -4.87 -2.84
N GLU A 54 -3.07 -4.98 -3.49
CA GLU A 54 -4.37 -5.05 -2.82
C GLU A 54 -4.50 -6.31 -1.96
N LEU A 55 -4.03 -7.46 -2.44
CA LEU A 55 -4.01 -8.70 -1.65
C LEU A 55 -3.10 -8.59 -0.41
N ALA A 56 -2.01 -7.83 -0.51
CA ALA A 56 -1.08 -7.60 0.59
C ALA A 56 -1.54 -6.49 1.56
N ARG A 57 -2.66 -5.80 1.30
CA ARG A 57 -3.16 -4.78 2.23
C ARG A 57 -3.58 -5.43 3.54
N PRO A 58 -3.21 -4.83 4.70
CA PRO A 58 -3.67 -5.33 5.98
C PRO A 58 -5.19 -5.27 6.06
N SER A 59 -5.79 -6.26 6.70
CA SER A 59 -7.20 -6.23 7.04
C SER A 59 -7.52 -5.03 7.91
N ARG A 60 -8.79 -4.61 7.92
CA ARG A 60 -9.24 -3.52 8.80
C ARG A 60 -8.92 -3.80 10.26
N ALA A 61 -9.01 -5.05 10.70
CA ALA A 61 -8.70 -5.44 12.07
C ALA A 61 -7.21 -5.25 12.39
N GLU A 62 -6.31 -5.70 11.50
CA GLU A 62 -4.87 -5.52 11.64
C GLU A 62 -4.48 -4.03 11.61
N ALA A 63 -5.08 -3.25 10.71
CA ALA A 63 -4.84 -1.81 10.65
C ALA A 63 -5.28 -1.10 11.94
N VAL A 64 -6.43 -1.48 12.51
CA VAL A 64 -6.91 -0.94 13.79
C VAL A 64 -6.01 -1.36 14.95
N ALA A 65 -5.57 -2.62 14.99
CA ALA A 65 -4.65 -3.11 16.02
C ALA A 65 -3.32 -2.35 15.97
N GLU A 66 -2.78 -2.12 14.77
CA GLU A 66 -1.55 -1.34 14.60
C GLU A 66 -1.74 0.12 15.01
N ALA A 67 -2.87 0.74 14.67
CA ALA A 67 -3.20 2.10 15.12
C ALA A 67 -3.30 2.19 16.65
N GLN A 68 -3.88 1.19 17.31
CA GLN A 68 -3.95 1.12 18.77
C GLN A 68 -2.56 0.94 19.40
N ARG A 69 -1.72 0.08 18.81
CA ARG A 69 -0.33 -0.10 19.23
C ARG A 69 0.43 1.22 19.15
N ILE A 70 0.33 1.94 18.03
CA ILE A 70 0.95 3.26 17.86
C ILE A 70 0.41 4.26 18.87
N ARG A 71 -0.92 4.31 19.07
CA ARG A 71 -1.54 5.19 20.07
C ARG A 71 -1.03 4.92 21.49
N SER A 72 -0.78 3.66 21.84
CA SER A 72 -0.26 3.30 23.17
C SER A 72 1.19 3.75 23.41
N MET A 73 1.95 4.04 22.34
CA MET A 73 3.30 4.58 22.45
C MET A 73 3.33 6.09 22.70
N SER A 74 2.20 6.78 22.54
CA SER A 74 2.10 8.24 22.73
C SER A 74 1.37 8.58 24.03
N PRO A 75 1.78 9.64 24.75
CA PRO A 75 1.03 10.14 25.89
C PRO A 75 -0.40 10.53 25.48
N PRO A 76 -1.40 10.35 26.35
CA PRO A 76 -2.74 10.87 26.11
C PRO A 76 -2.69 12.40 25.99
N SER A 77 -3.25 12.94 24.91
CA SER A 77 -3.41 14.38 24.72
C SER A 77 -4.82 14.80 25.14
N SER A 78 -4.91 15.85 25.95
CA SER A 78 -6.18 16.52 26.28
C SER A 78 -6.52 17.65 25.31
N LEU A 79 -5.68 17.87 24.28
CA LEU A 79 -5.90 18.93 23.30
C LEU A 79 -7.05 18.56 22.38
N ASP A 80 -8.04 19.45 22.27
CA ASP A 80 -9.06 19.35 21.25
C ASP A 80 -8.51 19.86 19.93
N SER A 81 -8.21 18.92 19.03
CA SER A 81 -7.78 19.22 17.67
C SER A 81 -8.71 20.19 16.94
N THR A 82 -10.02 20.17 17.22
CA THR A 82 -10.98 21.07 16.59
C THR A 82 -10.77 22.52 17.00
N THR A 83 -10.42 22.75 18.26
CA THR A 83 -10.11 24.07 18.79
C THR A 83 -8.82 24.59 18.16
N LEU A 84 -7.77 23.77 18.10
CA LEU A 84 -6.50 24.14 17.47
C LEU A 84 -6.64 24.46 15.97
N ILE A 85 -7.43 23.68 15.23
CA ILE A 85 -7.70 23.94 13.81
C ILE A 85 -8.48 25.26 13.61
N ARG A 86 -9.43 25.57 14.50
CA ARG A 86 -10.15 26.85 14.44
C ARG A 86 -9.22 28.02 14.75
N GLU A 87 -8.41 27.91 15.79
CA GLU A 87 -7.42 28.93 16.15
C GLU A 87 -6.46 29.22 14.99
N ASP A 88 -5.94 28.18 14.34
CA ASP A 88 -5.02 28.31 13.20
C ASP A 88 -5.71 28.97 12.00
N ARG A 89 -6.92 28.52 11.66
CA ARG A 89 -7.72 29.09 10.56
C ARG A 89 -8.09 30.55 10.81
N ASP A 90 -8.46 30.89 12.04
CA ASP A 90 -8.94 32.22 12.39
C ASP A 90 -7.75 33.21 12.65
N ASN A 91 -6.52 32.71 12.81
CA ASN A 91 -5.27 33.50 12.88
C ASN A 91 -4.70 33.95 11.52
N ASP A 92 -5.23 33.44 10.40
CA ASP A 92 -4.79 33.75 9.02
C ASP A 92 -5.12 35.21 8.58
N ALA A 93 -5.57 36.06 9.51
CA ALA A 93 -5.78 37.49 9.29
C ALA A 93 -4.48 38.31 9.21
N SER A 94 -3.33 37.71 9.52
CA SER A 94 -2.04 38.42 9.65
C SER A 94 -1.07 38.30 8.46
N TYR A 95 -1.47 37.63 7.37
CA TYR A 95 -0.67 37.49 6.14
C TYR A 95 -1.33 38.06 4.86
N ARG A 96 -2.38 38.89 5.01
CA ARG A 96 -2.97 39.71 3.93
C ARG A 96 -2.64 41.18 4.12
#